data_AF-A0A518RBW4-F1
#
_entry.id   AF-A0A518RBW4-F1
#
_cell.length_a   1.000
_cell.length_b   1.000
_cell.length_c   1.000
_cell.angle_alpha   90.00
_cell.angle_beta   90.00
_cell.angle_gamma   90.00
#
_symmetry.space_group_name_H-M   'P 1'
#
loop_
_entity.id
_entity.type
_entity.pdbx_description
1 polymer ?
#
loop_
_entity_poly.entity_id
_entity_poly.type
_entity_poly.pdbx_seq_one_letter_code
_entity_poly.pdbx_strand_id
1 'polypeptide(L)'
;MKHVIWTAMVAASIVAGVPAFADVKAGVEAWQRGDYRTAVNEWRGPAVAGDPDAQFNLGQAYKLGRGVPADLAQAEEWYRKAALQGHPQAEENYGLSLFENGKRLQAVEWLTKASARGEPRAQYVLGTMYFNGDAVEKDWVRAYALTARAAAQGLPQASTAQAQMDRYISLQDRQKGLELARAYERDAGRPQVAAVPPSRATQPPRALGRTDLPPSTAYQPSRAIPSEPAAEVAETRPAPPIVRPAPKPQPKPQPAQAAQAAATPVRDGGWRVQVGAFGDPANARRIGGQAGARFPGRQIFYVKAGRLTKVLVGPFASNAEASSACRAFDPCVPVRN
;
A
#
# COMPACT_ATOMS: atom_id res chain seq x y z
N MET A 1 15.32 -64.62 55.90
CA MET A 1 15.02 -63.21 56.26
C MET A 1 15.82 -62.31 55.32
N LYS A 2 15.27 -61.18 54.86
CA LYS A 2 15.94 -60.12 54.05
C LYS A 2 16.31 -60.61 52.62
N HIS A 3 15.88 -60.00 51.50
CA HIS A 3 16.09 -58.63 50.99
C HIS A 3 17.60 -58.34 50.77
N VAL A 4 18.09 -57.74 49.67
CA VAL A 4 17.52 -57.16 48.41
C VAL A 4 18.56 -57.44 47.28
N ILE A 5 18.45 -57.08 45.98
CA ILE A 5 17.66 -56.08 45.21
C ILE A 5 17.31 -56.66 43.81
N TRP A 6 16.47 -55.97 43.03
CA TRP A 6 16.44 -56.04 41.56
C TRP A 6 16.64 -54.63 40.99
N THR A 7 17.75 -54.37 40.30
CA THR A 7 18.03 -53.05 39.70
C THR A 7 17.47 -52.96 38.29
N ALA A 8 16.20 -52.56 38.18
CA ALA A 8 15.59 -52.21 36.90
C ALA A 8 16.20 -50.90 36.35
N MET A 9 16.91 -50.97 35.23
CA MET A 9 17.37 -49.78 34.52
C MET A 9 16.17 -49.11 33.83
N VAL A 10 15.63 -48.05 34.44
CA VAL A 10 14.69 -47.15 33.76
C VAL A 10 15.49 -46.29 32.78
N ALA A 11 15.47 -46.67 31.51
CA ALA A 11 16.03 -45.86 30.43
C ALA A 11 15.17 -44.60 30.24
N ALA A 12 15.59 -43.50 30.89
CA ALA A 12 14.95 -42.20 30.76
C ALA A 12 15.25 -41.59 29.38
N SER A 13 14.44 -41.96 28.39
CA SER A 13 14.50 -41.40 27.03
C SER A 13 14.14 -39.92 27.04
N ILE A 14 15.15 -39.06 27.24
CA ILE A 14 15.00 -37.61 27.07
C ILE A 14 14.75 -37.35 25.58
N VAL A 15 13.48 -37.18 25.21
CA VAL A 15 13.09 -36.64 23.91
C VAL A 15 13.47 -35.17 23.92
N ALA A 16 14.72 -34.89 23.52
CA ALA A 16 15.16 -33.54 23.21
C ALA A 16 14.29 -33.04 22.04
N GLY A 17 13.32 -32.18 22.35
CA GLY A 17 12.47 -31.57 21.33
C GLY A 17 13.33 -30.83 20.33
N VAL A 18 13.36 -31.31 19.08
CA VAL A 18 14.04 -30.61 17.99
C VAL A 18 13.45 -29.19 17.95
N PRO A 19 14.28 -28.13 18.01
CA PRO A 19 13.74 -26.78 17.89
C PRO A 19 13.02 -26.68 16.54
N ALA A 20 11.79 -26.18 16.55
CA ALA A 20 11.03 -25.96 15.34
C ALA A 20 11.77 -24.92 14.50
N PHE A 21 12.55 -25.38 13.52
CA PHE A 21 13.21 -24.53 12.55
C PHE A 21 12.12 -23.87 11.71
N ALA A 22 12.09 -22.55 11.74
CA ALA A 22 11.03 -21.76 11.13
C ALA A 22 10.94 -22.04 9.62
N ASP A 23 9.76 -22.46 9.17
CA ASP A 23 9.55 -23.03 7.84
C ASP A 23 8.68 -22.12 6.96
N VAL A 24 9.16 -21.84 5.74
CA VAL A 24 8.46 -21.02 4.76
C VAL A 24 7.07 -21.58 4.43
N LYS A 25 6.97 -22.91 4.34
CA LYS A 25 5.70 -23.63 4.08
C LYS A 25 4.76 -23.58 5.28
N ALA A 26 5.24 -23.82 6.51
CA ALA A 26 4.46 -23.61 7.73
C ALA A 26 3.91 -22.18 7.83
N GLY A 27 4.69 -21.17 7.43
CA GLY A 27 4.24 -19.79 7.36
C GLY A 27 3.14 -19.55 6.30
N VAL A 28 3.27 -20.14 5.11
CA VAL A 28 2.23 -20.11 4.06
C VAL A 28 0.94 -20.79 4.51
N GLU A 29 1.04 -21.94 5.18
CA GLU A 29 -0.13 -22.64 5.73
C GLU A 29 -0.81 -21.83 6.86
N ALA A 30 -0.05 -21.17 7.73
CA ALA A 30 -0.59 -20.26 8.73
C ALA A 30 -1.32 -19.07 8.08
N TRP A 31 -0.73 -18.47 7.03
CA TRP A 31 -1.34 -17.37 6.28
C TRP A 31 -2.64 -17.78 5.60
N GLN A 32 -2.69 -18.98 5.00
CA GLN A 32 -3.92 -19.53 4.38
C GLN A 32 -5.05 -19.74 5.40
N ARG A 33 -4.72 -20.10 6.65
CA ARG A 33 -5.69 -20.18 7.77
C ARG A 33 -6.05 -18.81 8.38
N GLY A 34 -5.45 -17.72 7.91
CA GLY A 34 -5.65 -16.37 8.44
C GLY A 34 -4.82 -16.04 9.69
N ASP A 35 -3.96 -16.94 10.18
CA ASP A 35 -3.02 -16.65 11.27
C ASP A 35 -1.77 -15.95 10.72
N TYR A 36 -1.97 -14.69 10.33
CA TYR A 36 -0.92 -13.85 9.77
C TYR A 36 0.22 -13.57 10.76
N ARG A 37 -0.02 -13.65 12.07
CA ARG A 37 1.01 -13.41 13.08
C ARG A 37 1.98 -14.59 13.18
N THR A 38 1.46 -15.82 13.20
CA THR A 38 2.30 -17.02 13.10
C THR A 38 3.01 -17.06 11.75
N ALA A 39 2.32 -16.76 10.65
CA ALA A 39 2.94 -16.69 9.31
C ALA A 39 4.17 -15.78 9.25
N VAL A 40 4.08 -14.56 9.79
CA VAL A 40 5.21 -13.64 9.85
C VAL A 40 6.33 -14.13 10.79
N ASN A 41 6.01 -14.80 11.88
CA ASN A 41 7.02 -15.37 12.77
C ASN A 41 7.82 -16.47 12.06
N GLU A 42 7.14 -17.39 11.36
CA GLU A 42 7.78 -18.43 10.55
C GLU A 42 8.66 -17.83 9.44
N TRP A 43 8.19 -16.80 8.73
CA TRP A 43 8.97 -16.21 7.63
C TRP A 43 10.17 -15.35 8.08
N ARG A 44 10.18 -14.81 9.30
CA ARG A 44 11.26 -13.91 9.76
C ARG A 44 12.64 -14.57 9.78
N GLY A 45 12.73 -15.83 10.20
CA GLY A 45 14.00 -16.57 10.25
C GLY A 45 14.60 -16.77 8.85
N PRO A 46 13.90 -17.49 7.95
CA PRO A 46 14.36 -17.70 6.58
C PRO A 46 14.59 -16.40 5.81
N ALA A 47 13.72 -15.39 5.94
CA ALA A 47 13.88 -14.13 5.22
C ALA A 47 15.17 -13.37 5.58
N VAL A 48 15.59 -13.46 6.86
CA VAL A 48 16.87 -12.92 7.35
C VAL A 48 18.05 -13.81 6.94
N ALA A 49 17.86 -15.13 6.90
CA ALA A 49 18.87 -16.08 6.42
C ALA A 49 19.14 -16.00 4.90
N GLY A 50 18.23 -15.37 4.14
CA GLY A 50 18.38 -15.10 2.70
C GLY A 50 17.25 -15.65 1.83
N ASP A 51 16.33 -16.44 2.38
CA ASP A 51 15.31 -17.15 1.61
C ASP A 51 14.39 -16.19 0.80
N PRO A 52 14.33 -16.31 -0.54
CA PRO A 52 13.63 -15.35 -1.39
C PRO A 52 12.10 -15.43 -1.27
N ASP A 53 11.54 -16.61 -1.01
CA ASP A 53 10.10 -16.83 -0.89
C ASP A 53 9.60 -16.21 0.44
N ALA A 54 10.33 -16.43 1.53
CA ALA A 54 10.09 -15.80 2.82
C ALA A 54 10.29 -14.28 2.79
N GLN A 55 11.29 -13.78 2.05
CA GLN A 55 11.46 -12.34 1.81
C GLN A 55 10.25 -11.77 1.07
N PHE A 56 9.81 -12.39 -0.01
CA PHE A 56 8.60 -11.97 -0.74
C PHE A 56 7.35 -11.99 0.17
N ASN A 57 7.14 -13.07 0.91
CA ASN A 57 6.00 -13.22 1.82
C ASN A 57 6.01 -12.20 2.97
N LEU A 58 7.19 -11.89 3.52
CA LEU A 58 7.35 -10.82 4.52
C LEU A 58 7.08 -9.43 3.91
N GLY A 59 7.48 -9.20 2.66
CA GLY A 59 7.10 -8.01 1.89
C GLY A 59 5.58 -7.89 1.71
N GLN A 60 4.90 -8.99 1.36
CA GLN A 60 3.43 -9.06 1.27
C GLN A 60 2.76 -8.76 2.62
N ALA A 61 3.31 -9.27 3.73
CA ALA A 61 2.81 -9.00 5.08
C ALA A 61 2.87 -7.51 5.45
N TYR A 62 4.01 -6.86 5.18
CA TYR A 62 4.18 -5.41 5.38
C TYR A 62 3.34 -4.55 4.42
N LYS A 63 3.16 -4.97 3.15
CA LYS A 63 2.29 -4.28 2.18
C LYS A 63 0.81 -4.31 2.59
N LEU A 64 0.37 -5.41 3.21
CA LEU A 64 -1.03 -5.65 3.55
C LEU A 64 -1.39 -5.32 5.01
N GLY A 65 -0.41 -5.00 5.87
CA GLY A 65 -0.64 -4.79 7.31
C GLY A 65 -1.13 -6.05 8.04
N ARG A 66 -0.66 -7.23 7.61
CA ARG A 66 -1.13 -8.54 8.11
C ARG A 66 -0.04 -9.21 8.92
N GLY A 67 -0.30 -9.48 10.19
CA GLY A 67 0.69 -10.03 11.15
C GLY A 67 1.72 -9.01 11.65
N VAL A 68 1.93 -7.92 10.90
CA VAL A 68 2.73 -6.73 11.24
C VAL A 68 1.95 -5.47 10.86
N PRO A 69 2.26 -4.30 11.46
CA PRO A 69 1.79 -3.01 10.97
C PRO A 69 2.14 -2.80 9.49
N ALA A 70 1.31 -2.07 8.76
CA ALA A 70 1.58 -1.77 7.35
C ALA A 70 2.78 -0.82 7.21
N ASP A 71 3.74 -1.18 6.35
CA ASP A 71 4.93 -0.38 6.05
C ASP A 71 5.37 -0.64 4.60
N LEU A 72 5.09 0.32 3.72
CA LEU A 72 5.42 0.20 2.29
C LEU A 72 6.93 0.31 2.00
N ALA A 73 7.72 0.92 2.89
CA ALA A 73 9.17 1.02 2.72
C ALA A 73 9.85 -0.31 3.10
N GLN A 74 9.40 -0.95 4.18
CA GLN A 74 9.80 -2.33 4.49
C GLN A 74 9.35 -3.30 3.40
N ALA A 75 8.12 -3.16 2.89
CA ALA A 75 7.65 -3.99 1.78
C ALA A 75 8.56 -3.84 0.54
N GLU A 76 8.89 -2.62 0.12
CA GLU A 76 9.78 -2.36 -1.02
C GLU A 76 11.17 -2.99 -0.81
N GLU A 77 11.79 -2.85 0.37
CA GLU A 77 13.11 -3.43 0.65
C GLU A 77 13.09 -4.97 0.75
N TRP A 78 12.00 -5.58 1.24
CA TRP A 78 11.85 -7.04 1.21
C TRP A 78 11.61 -7.59 -0.20
N TYR A 79 10.79 -6.92 -1.02
CA TYR A 79 10.68 -7.26 -2.44
C TYR A 79 12.00 -7.07 -3.18
N ARG A 80 12.76 -5.99 -2.87
CA ARG A 80 14.06 -5.72 -3.48
C ARG A 80 15.06 -6.85 -3.25
N LYS A 81 15.14 -7.39 -2.03
CA LYS A 81 16.03 -8.53 -1.71
C LYS A 81 15.65 -9.79 -2.49
N ALA A 82 14.37 -10.14 -2.53
CA ALA A 82 13.90 -11.30 -3.29
C ALA A 82 14.04 -11.10 -4.82
N ALA A 83 13.81 -9.88 -5.32
CA ALA A 83 13.99 -9.51 -6.73
C ALA A 83 15.46 -9.61 -7.17
N LEU A 84 16.40 -9.19 -6.33
CA LEU A 84 17.85 -9.35 -6.58
C LEU A 84 18.29 -10.83 -6.64
N GLN A 85 17.48 -11.76 -6.12
CA GLN A 85 17.64 -13.21 -6.25
C GLN A 85 16.81 -13.81 -7.39
N GLY A 86 16.13 -12.99 -8.20
CA GLY A 86 15.33 -13.42 -9.35
C GLY A 86 13.91 -13.90 -9.03
N HIS A 87 13.42 -13.74 -7.79
CA HIS A 87 12.07 -14.21 -7.40
C HIS A 87 10.98 -13.53 -8.24
N PRO A 88 10.24 -14.25 -9.12
CA PRO A 88 9.47 -13.64 -10.22
C PRO A 88 8.40 -12.62 -9.79
N GLN A 89 7.70 -12.89 -8.69
CA GLN A 89 6.65 -12.02 -8.16
C GLN A 89 7.22 -10.84 -7.35
N ALA A 90 8.45 -10.98 -6.83
CA ALA A 90 9.13 -9.90 -6.13
C ALA A 90 9.69 -8.88 -7.11
N GLU A 91 10.23 -9.32 -8.26
CA GLU A 91 10.58 -8.41 -9.36
C GLU A 91 9.37 -7.59 -9.83
N GLU A 92 8.19 -8.22 -10.00
CA GLU A 92 6.95 -7.50 -10.35
C GLU A 92 6.59 -6.45 -9.29
N ASN A 93 6.51 -6.87 -8.01
CA ASN A 93 6.08 -5.97 -6.94
C ASN A 93 7.10 -4.88 -6.60
N TYR A 94 8.40 -5.15 -6.76
CA TYR A 94 9.46 -4.15 -6.63
C TYR A 94 9.41 -3.17 -7.81
N GLY A 95 9.31 -3.64 -9.06
CA GLY A 95 9.19 -2.78 -10.24
C GLY A 95 7.96 -1.86 -10.18
N LEU A 96 6.81 -2.39 -9.74
CA LEU A 96 5.60 -1.59 -9.52
C LEU A 96 5.79 -0.58 -8.38
N SER A 97 6.35 -0.98 -7.24
CA SER A 97 6.61 -0.07 -6.11
C SER A 97 7.59 1.05 -6.48
N LEU A 98 8.63 0.76 -7.25
CA LEU A 98 9.57 1.76 -7.78
C LEU A 98 8.85 2.78 -8.67
N PHE A 99 7.93 2.34 -9.55
CA PHE A 99 7.16 3.23 -10.42
C PHE A 99 6.18 4.11 -9.62
N GLU A 100 5.45 3.51 -8.69
CA GLU A 100 4.52 4.20 -7.78
C GLU A 100 5.24 5.24 -6.92
N ASN A 101 6.42 4.91 -6.39
CA ASN A 101 7.30 5.81 -5.63
C ASN A 101 8.12 6.78 -6.52
N GLY A 102 7.83 6.88 -7.82
CA GLY A 102 8.45 7.85 -8.74
C GLY A 102 9.89 7.54 -9.15
N LYS A 103 10.47 6.40 -8.73
CA LYS A 103 11.83 5.93 -9.07
C LYS A 103 11.87 5.30 -10.47
N ARG A 104 11.21 5.93 -11.45
CA ARG A 104 10.76 5.29 -12.70
C ARG A 104 11.89 4.70 -13.54
N LEU A 105 13.06 5.34 -13.58
CA LEU A 105 14.25 4.80 -14.26
C LEU A 105 14.74 3.47 -13.65
N GLN A 106 14.64 3.31 -12.33
CA GLN A 106 14.97 2.04 -11.66
C GLN A 106 13.90 0.98 -11.93
N ALA A 107 12.64 1.38 -12.13
CA ALA A 107 11.54 0.48 -12.42
C ALA A 107 11.65 -0.18 -13.81
N VAL A 108 12.27 0.48 -14.80
CA VAL A 108 12.36 0.01 -16.20
C VAL A 108 12.85 -1.43 -16.30
N GLU A 109 13.94 -1.78 -15.60
CA GLU A 109 14.55 -3.12 -15.68
C GLU A 109 13.58 -4.20 -15.18
N TRP A 110 13.05 -4.04 -13.97
CA TRP A 110 12.18 -5.00 -13.31
C TRP A 110 10.83 -5.15 -14.03
N LEU A 111 10.25 -4.03 -14.47
CA LEU A 111 9.03 -4.03 -15.28
C LEU A 111 9.25 -4.67 -16.65
N THR A 112 10.45 -4.55 -17.25
CA THR A 112 10.79 -5.24 -18.50
C THR A 112 10.89 -6.76 -18.30
N LYS A 113 11.59 -7.22 -17.25
CA LYS A 113 11.66 -8.65 -16.90
C LYS A 113 10.26 -9.27 -16.65
N ALA A 114 9.44 -8.60 -15.86
CA ALA A 114 8.06 -9.03 -15.58
C ALA A 114 7.16 -8.98 -16.84
N SER A 115 7.27 -7.94 -17.67
CA SER A 115 6.52 -7.80 -18.94
C SER A 115 6.88 -8.89 -19.96
N ALA A 116 8.14 -9.33 -19.99
CA ALA A 116 8.59 -10.48 -20.79
C ALA A 116 7.98 -11.80 -20.28
N ARG A 117 7.98 -12.02 -18.95
CA ARG A 117 7.29 -13.17 -18.31
C ARG A 117 5.77 -13.18 -18.52
N GLY A 118 5.18 -12.05 -18.88
CA GLY A 118 3.77 -11.95 -19.25
C GLY A 118 2.92 -11.14 -18.27
N GLU A 119 3.49 -10.65 -17.16
CA GLU A 119 2.74 -10.07 -16.05
C GLU A 119 1.87 -8.87 -16.50
N PRO A 120 0.52 -8.95 -16.46
CA PRO A 120 -0.35 -7.95 -17.07
C PRO A 120 -0.15 -6.54 -16.51
N ARG A 121 0.17 -6.43 -15.22
CA ARG A 121 0.41 -5.13 -14.56
C ARG A 121 1.73 -4.50 -15.02
N ALA A 122 2.80 -5.30 -15.14
CA ALA A 122 4.09 -4.82 -15.62
C ALA A 122 4.02 -4.44 -17.11
N GLN A 123 3.34 -5.25 -17.93
CA GLN A 123 3.02 -4.91 -19.32
C GLN A 123 2.26 -3.58 -19.42
N TYR A 124 1.21 -3.39 -18.62
CA TYR A 124 0.43 -2.16 -18.60
C TYR A 124 1.27 -0.93 -18.20
N VAL A 125 1.99 -1.00 -17.07
CA VAL A 125 2.79 0.14 -16.59
C VAL A 125 3.90 0.48 -17.60
N LEU A 126 4.68 -0.52 -18.06
CA LEU A 126 5.72 -0.30 -19.06
C LEU A 126 5.15 0.22 -20.39
N GLY A 127 3.97 -0.23 -20.80
CA GLY A 127 3.23 0.31 -21.94
C GLY A 127 2.88 1.79 -21.78
N THR A 128 2.42 2.21 -20.59
CA THR A 128 2.19 3.64 -20.30
C THR A 128 3.49 4.45 -20.22
N MET A 129 4.61 3.87 -19.78
CA MET A 129 5.93 4.53 -19.81
C MET A 129 6.37 4.82 -21.26
N TYR A 130 6.30 3.82 -22.15
CA TYR A 130 6.58 3.99 -23.59
C TYR A 130 5.60 4.96 -24.28
N PHE A 131 4.34 5.03 -23.86
CA PHE A 131 3.38 5.99 -24.43
C PHE A 131 3.74 7.44 -24.10
N ASN A 132 4.15 7.70 -22.86
CA ASN A 132 4.47 9.03 -22.36
C ASN A 132 5.89 9.50 -22.73
N GLY A 133 6.84 8.57 -22.93
CA GLY A 133 8.28 8.88 -23.02
C GLY A 133 8.88 9.10 -21.62
N ASP A 134 8.53 8.21 -20.69
CA ASP A 134 8.72 8.38 -19.25
C ASP A 134 9.77 7.38 -18.72
N ALA A 135 10.97 7.88 -18.46
CA ALA A 135 12.20 7.10 -18.18
C ALA A 135 12.63 6.08 -19.27
N VAL A 136 11.88 6.02 -20.39
CA VAL A 136 12.19 5.32 -21.63
C VAL A 136 11.90 6.26 -22.81
N GLU A 137 12.52 6.02 -23.97
CA GLU A 137 12.15 6.73 -25.19
C GLU A 137 10.68 6.46 -25.58
N LYS A 138 10.03 7.44 -26.22
CA LYS A 138 8.62 7.34 -26.62
C LYS A 138 8.45 6.38 -27.80
N ASP A 139 7.76 5.27 -27.57
CA ASP A 139 7.49 4.25 -28.57
C ASP A 139 6.01 3.86 -28.53
N TRP A 140 5.22 4.46 -29.42
CA TRP A 140 3.77 4.22 -29.49
C TRP A 140 3.41 2.83 -30.01
N VAL A 141 4.26 2.20 -30.83
CA VAL A 141 4.04 0.84 -31.32
C VAL A 141 4.21 -0.15 -30.18
N ARG A 142 5.30 -0.04 -29.40
CA ARG A 142 5.54 -0.86 -28.20
C ARG A 142 4.55 -0.56 -27.07
N ALA A 143 4.18 0.71 -26.86
CA ALA A 143 3.17 1.10 -25.88
C ALA A 143 1.81 0.42 -26.13
N TYR A 144 1.36 0.44 -27.38
CA TYR A 144 0.11 -0.20 -27.77
C TYR A 144 0.22 -1.72 -27.75
N ALA A 145 1.38 -2.29 -28.14
CA ALA A 145 1.63 -3.72 -28.04
C ALA A 145 1.54 -4.24 -26.60
N LEU A 146 2.18 -3.55 -25.65
CA LEU A 146 2.21 -3.95 -24.24
C LEU A 146 0.85 -3.76 -23.55
N THR A 147 0.15 -2.65 -23.82
CA THR A 147 -1.21 -2.46 -23.26
C THR A 147 -2.23 -3.41 -23.87
N ALA A 148 -2.15 -3.75 -25.16
CA ALA A 148 -3.00 -4.77 -25.77
C ALA A 148 -2.80 -6.17 -25.17
N ARG A 149 -1.56 -6.57 -24.84
CA ARG A 149 -1.27 -7.83 -24.13
C ARG A 149 -1.88 -7.86 -22.73
N ALA A 150 -1.78 -6.76 -21.99
CA ALA A 150 -2.38 -6.64 -20.66
C ALA A 150 -3.92 -6.65 -20.72
N ALA A 151 -4.51 -6.00 -21.73
CA ALA A 151 -5.96 -5.98 -21.98
C ALA A 151 -6.50 -7.35 -22.39
N ALA A 152 -5.77 -8.10 -23.22
CA ALA A 152 -6.13 -9.48 -23.61
C ALA A 152 -6.10 -10.46 -22.42
N GLN A 153 -5.27 -10.18 -21.41
CA GLN A 153 -5.26 -10.90 -20.12
C GLN A 153 -6.30 -10.37 -19.12
N GLY A 154 -7.24 -9.55 -19.56
CA GLY A 154 -8.41 -9.11 -18.79
C GLY A 154 -8.20 -7.92 -17.85
N LEU A 155 -7.06 -7.22 -17.90
CA LEU A 155 -6.77 -6.08 -17.02
C LEU A 155 -7.59 -4.83 -17.45
N PRO A 156 -8.61 -4.38 -16.69
CA PRO A 156 -9.53 -3.33 -17.18
C PRO A 156 -8.87 -1.96 -17.38
N GLN A 157 -7.83 -1.66 -16.60
CA GLN A 157 -7.02 -0.46 -16.73
C GLN A 157 -6.30 -0.42 -18.09
N ALA A 158 -5.83 -1.57 -18.58
CA ALA A 158 -5.16 -1.66 -19.88
C ALA A 158 -6.14 -1.44 -21.03
N SER A 159 -7.32 -2.06 -21.01
CA SER A 159 -8.39 -1.81 -22.00
C SER A 159 -8.83 -0.35 -22.01
N THR A 160 -8.91 0.28 -20.82
CA THR A 160 -9.26 1.71 -20.67
C THR A 160 -8.17 2.61 -21.24
N ALA A 161 -6.89 2.32 -20.97
CA ALA A 161 -5.77 3.08 -21.52
C ALA A 161 -5.62 2.88 -23.03
N GLN A 162 -5.87 1.68 -23.56
CA GLN A 162 -5.87 1.41 -24.99
C GLN A 162 -6.90 2.30 -25.73
N ALA A 163 -8.12 2.42 -25.19
CA ALA A 163 -9.17 3.32 -25.71
C ALA A 163 -8.87 4.83 -25.51
N GLN A 164 -7.86 5.18 -24.71
CA GLN A 164 -7.29 6.54 -24.66
C GLN A 164 -6.18 6.70 -25.70
N MET A 165 -5.27 5.74 -25.82
CA MET A 165 -4.20 5.69 -26.83
C MET A 165 -4.76 5.72 -28.27
N ASP A 166 -5.91 5.09 -28.52
CA ASP A 166 -6.65 5.11 -29.79
C ASP A 166 -6.96 6.52 -30.33
N ARG A 167 -6.91 7.55 -29.47
CA ARG A 167 -7.16 8.97 -29.81
C ARG A 167 -5.89 9.70 -30.28
N TYR A 168 -4.71 9.12 -30.07
CA TYR A 168 -3.41 9.74 -30.32
C TYR A 168 -2.55 8.92 -31.29
N ILE A 169 -2.62 7.59 -31.22
CA ILE A 169 -1.83 6.69 -32.07
C ILE A 169 -2.57 6.46 -33.40
N SER A 170 -1.84 6.52 -34.51
CA SER A 170 -2.40 6.26 -35.84
C SER A 170 -2.99 4.84 -35.96
N LEU A 171 -3.91 4.61 -36.90
CA LEU A 171 -4.42 3.26 -37.16
C LEU A 171 -3.28 2.31 -37.60
N GLN A 172 -2.32 2.82 -38.38
CA GLN A 172 -1.18 2.04 -38.87
C GLN A 172 -0.24 1.61 -37.72
N ASP A 173 0.05 2.50 -36.78
CA ASP A 173 0.95 2.18 -35.66
C ASP A 173 0.26 1.30 -34.61
N ARG A 174 -1.06 1.38 -34.50
CA ARG A 174 -1.86 0.40 -33.73
C ARG A 174 -1.86 -0.99 -34.37
N GLN A 175 -1.91 -1.08 -35.71
CA GLN A 175 -1.76 -2.36 -36.41
C GLN A 175 -0.37 -2.96 -36.16
N LYS A 176 0.72 -2.18 -36.33
CA LYS A 176 2.08 -2.60 -35.96
C LYS A 176 2.17 -3.05 -34.49
N GLY A 177 1.50 -2.33 -33.58
CA GLY A 177 1.45 -2.67 -32.16
C GLY A 177 0.76 -4.01 -31.88
N LEU A 178 -0.33 -4.32 -32.57
CA LEU A 178 -1.00 -5.63 -32.46
C LEU A 178 -0.18 -6.77 -33.08
N GLU A 179 0.59 -6.49 -34.13
CA GLU A 179 1.52 -7.46 -34.73
C GLU A 179 2.72 -7.74 -33.80
N LEU A 180 3.27 -6.71 -33.17
CA LEU A 180 4.30 -6.81 -32.14
C LEU A 180 3.79 -7.52 -30.87
N ALA A 181 2.54 -7.28 -30.46
CA ALA A 181 1.90 -8.01 -29.38
C ALA A 181 1.83 -9.53 -29.68
N ARG A 182 1.44 -9.90 -30.91
CA ARG A 182 1.44 -11.30 -31.36
C ARG A 182 2.86 -11.87 -31.46
N ALA A 183 3.87 -11.06 -31.77
CA ALA A 183 5.28 -11.50 -31.75
C ALA A 183 5.69 -11.89 -30.33
N TYR A 184 5.51 -11.00 -29.35
CA TYR A 184 5.87 -11.27 -27.96
C TYR A 184 5.20 -12.52 -27.35
N GLU A 185 4.02 -12.93 -27.81
CA GLU A 185 3.44 -14.22 -27.38
C GLU A 185 4.00 -15.43 -28.12
N ARG A 186 4.31 -15.34 -29.43
CA ARG A 186 5.01 -16.42 -30.16
C ARG A 186 6.41 -16.65 -29.59
N ASP A 187 7.16 -15.58 -29.38
CA ASP A 187 8.55 -15.61 -28.92
C ASP A 187 8.66 -16.13 -27.47
N ALA A 188 7.59 -15.97 -26.69
CA ALA A 188 7.44 -16.54 -25.35
C ALA A 188 6.78 -17.94 -25.32
N GLY A 189 6.51 -18.55 -26.49
CA GLY A 189 5.91 -19.89 -26.61
C GLY A 189 4.46 -20.00 -26.12
N ARG A 190 3.73 -18.88 -25.98
CA ARG A 190 2.37 -18.87 -25.42
C ARG A 190 1.30 -19.05 -26.51
N PRO A 191 0.21 -19.78 -26.24
CA PRO A 191 -0.87 -19.95 -27.20
C PRO A 191 -1.57 -18.61 -27.47
N GLN A 192 -1.86 -18.33 -28.74
CA GLN A 192 -2.54 -17.09 -29.12
C GLN A 192 -3.98 -17.08 -28.59
N VAL A 193 -4.26 -16.20 -27.62
CA VAL A 193 -5.63 -15.89 -27.22
C VAL A 193 -6.33 -15.26 -28.43
N ALA A 194 -7.46 -15.85 -28.86
CA ALA A 194 -8.22 -15.32 -29.99
C ALA A 194 -8.63 -13.86 -29.67
N ALA A 195 -8.44 -12.97 -30.64
CA ALA A 195 -8.72 -11.55 -30.44
C ALA A 195 -10.19 -11.37 -30.01
N VAL A 196 -10.41 -10.66 -28.91
CA VAL A 196 -11.76 -10.30 -28.44
C VAL A 196 -12.49 -9.64 -29.60
N PRO A 197 -13.59 -10.24 -30.12
CA PRO A 197 -14.29 -9.65 -31.25
C PRO A 197 -14.84 -8.28 -30.82
N PRO A 198 -14.83 -7.26 -31.69
CA PRO A 198 -15.43 -5.98 -31.37
C PRO A 198 -16.89 -6.24 -31.00
N SER A 199 -17.33 -5.71 -29.85
CA SER A 199 -18.66 -5.97 -29.30
C SER A 199 -19.72 -5.78 -30.38
N ARG A 200 -20.31 -6.89 -30.85
CA ARG A 200 -21.46 -6.85 -31.75
C ARG A 200 -22.52 -6.00 -31.06
N ALA A 201 -22.96 -4.94 -31.72
CA ALA A 201 -24.04 -4.09 -31.23
C ALA A 201 -25.22 -4.99 -30.84
N THR A 202 -25.54 -5.02 -29.56
CA THR A 202 -26.42 -6.04 -28.98
C THR A 202 -27.79 -5.90 -29.60
N GLN A 203 -28.22 -6.91 -30.37
CA GLN A 203 -29.63 -7.00 -30.77
C GLN A 203 -30.48 -7.02 -29.49
N PRO A 204 -31.58 -6.27 -29.42
CA PRO A 204 -32.42 -6.26 -28.22
C PRO A 204 -32.86 -7.69 -27.90
N PRO A 205 -32.77 -8.13 -26.63
CA PRO A 205 -32.96 -9.53 -26.28
C PRO A 205 -34.37 -9.98 -26.67
N ARG A 206 -34.44 -11.04 -27.48
CA ARG A 206 -35.70 -11.70 -27.84
C ARG A 206 -36.34 -12.23 -26.55
N ALA A 207 -37.61 -11.91 -26.32
CA ALA A 207 -38.31 -12.34 -25.11
C ALA A 207 -38.27 -13.87 -24.97
N LEU A 208 -37.68 -14.37 -23.88
CA LEU A 208 -37.59 -15.80 -23.61
C LEU A 208 -38.94 -16.35 -23.12
N GLY A 209 -39.28 -17.56 -23.57
CA GLY A 209 -40.45 -18.29 -23.11
C GLY A 209 -40.32 -18.67 -21.64
N ARG A 210 -41.46 -18.75 -20.92
CA ARG A 210 -41.51 -18.98 -19.47
C ARG A 210 -41.24 -20.45 -19.07
N THR A 211 -40.59 -21.22 -19.93
CA THR A 211 -40.41 -22.68 -19.82
C THR A 211 -38.97 -23.13 -19.60
N ASP A 212 -37.99 -22.27 -19.89
CA ASP A 212 -36.60 -22.70 -20.08
C ASP A 212 -35.71 -22.42 -18.84
N LEU A 213 -36.33 -22.38 -17.65
CA LEU A 213 -35.66 -22.14 -16.37
C LEU A 213 -35.73 -23.38 -15.47
N PRO A 214 -34.58 -23.97 -15.06
CA PRO A 214 -34.58 -25.05 -14.06
C PRO A 214 -35.00 -24.50 -12.68
N PRO A 215 -35.60 -25.33 -11.81
CA PRO A 215 -36.08 -24.90 -10.50
C PRO A 215 -34.92 -24.47 -9.58
N SER A 216 -35.00 -23.26 -9.04
CA SER A 216 -34.03 -22.74 -8.08
C SER A 216 -34.16 -23.46 -6.74
N THR A 217 -33.09 -24.09 -6.27
CA THR A 217 -33.03 -24.71 -4.94
C THR A 217 -32.97 -23.63 -3.85
N ALA A 218 -33.90 -23.71 -2.90
CA ALA A 218 -34.06 -22.67 -1.88
C ALA A 218 -32.86 -22.60 -0.93
N TYR A 219 -32.28 -21.40 -0.81
CA TYR A 219 -31.27 -21.06 0.19
C TYR A 219 -31.87 -21.12 1.61
N GLN A 220 -31.25 -21.90 2.50
CA GLN A 220 -31.62 -21.94 3.92
C GLN A 220 -30.64 -21.10 4.76
N PRO A 221 -31.06 -19.97 5.36
CA PRO A 221 -30.23 -19.22 6.30
C PRO A 221 -30.16 -19.95 7.66
N SER A 222 -28.94 -20.25 8.11
CA SER A 222 -28.74 -20.94 9.40
C SER A 222 -28.51 -19.96 10.55
N ARG A 223 -29.50 -19.90 11.46
CA ARG A 223 -29.53 -19.24 12.79
C ARG A 223 -29.18 -17.73 12.86
N ALA A 224 -30.14 -16.97 13.40
CA ALA A 224 -29.96 -15.57 13.75
C ALA A 224 -29.12 -15.38 15.03
N ILE A 225 -28.43 -14.24 15.11
CA ILE A 225 -27.86 -13.70 16.35
C ILE A 225 -28.94 -12.80 17.00
N PRO A 226 -29.21 -12.88 18.32
CA PRO A 226 -30.15 -11.98 18.98
C PRO A 226 -29.68 -10.52 18.93
N SER A 227 -30.59 -9.62 18.54
CA SER A 227 -30.38 -8.17 18.61
C SER A 227 -30.88 -7.60 19.93
N GLU A 228 -30.07 -6.77 20.60
CA GLU A 228 -30.52 -5.98 21.74
C GLU A 228 -31.61 -4.97 21.34
N PRO A 229 -32.61 -4.68 22.21
CA PRO A 229 -33.66 -3.73 21.90
C PRO A 229 -33.16 -2.27 21.97
N ALA A 230 -33.58 -1.45 21.00
CA ALA A 230 -33.31 -0.02 21.00
C ALA A 230 -34.12 0.69 22.10
N ALA A 231 -33.49 1.64 22.79
CA ALA A 231 -34.16 2.48 23.78
C ALA A 231 -34.98 3.61 23.13
N GLU A 232 -36.08 3.98 23.79
CA GLU A 232 -37.12 4.89 23.31
C GLU A 232 -36.78 6.38 23.53
N VAL A 233 -37.44 7.28 22.80
CA VAL A 233 -37.11 8.73 22.78
C VAL A 233 -38.27 9.60 23.26
N ALA A 234 -38.14 10.15 24.47
CA ALA A 234 -38.88 11.32 24.98
C ALA A 234 -37.94 12.04 25.98
N GLU A 235 -37.39 13.22 25.68
CA GLU A 235 -38.02 14.55 25.66
C GLU A 235 -38.10 15.21 27.06
N THR A 236 -37.18 16.15 27.33
CA THR A 236 -37.40 17.52 27.86
C THR A 236 -36.06 18.16 28.29
N ARG A 237 -35.96 19.49 28.23
CA ARG A 237 -34.79 20.28 28.69
C ARG A 237 -35.17 21.24 29.82
N PRO A 238 -34.45 21.23 30.95
CA PRO A 238 -34.31 22.41 31.81
C PRO A 238 -33.34 23.44 31.20
N ALA A 239 -33.44 24.70 31.63
CA ALA A 239 -32.52 25.79 31.27
C ALA A 239 -31.44 26.02 32.35
N PRO A 240 -30.24 26.54 32.00
CA PRO A 240 -29.16 26.76 32.97
C PRO A 240 -29.37 28.03 33.81
N PRO A 241 -28.91 28.06 35.07
CA PRO A 241 -28.92 29.26 35.91
C PRO A 241 -27.83 30.27 35.49
N ILE A 242 -28.12 31.56 35.67
CA ILE A 242 -27.22 32.67 35.35
C ILE A 242 -26.27 32.93 36.53
N VAL A 243 -24.96 33.04 36.26
CA VAL A 243 -23.94 33.45 37.25
C VAL A 243 -23.18 34.67 36.73
N ARG A 244 -22.86 35.62 37.62
CA ARG A 244 -22.33 36.96 37.31
C ARG A 244 -20.78 36.99 37.31
N PRO A 245 -20.12 37.91 36.59
CA PRO A 245 -18.66 37.86 36.36
C PRO A 245 -17.80 38.71 37.33
N ALA A 246 -16.47 38.45 37.28
CA ALA A 246 -15.35 39.22 37.86
C ALA A 246 -15.14 39.12 39.40
N PRO A 247 -13.93 39.38 39.95
CA PRO A 247 -12.71 39.96 39.34
C PRO A 247 -11.42 39.08 39.40
N LYS A 248 -10.30 39.64 38.90
CA LYS A 248 -8.94 39.03 38.92
C LYS A 248 -8.14 39.43 40.18
N PRO A 249 -7.31 38.54 40.74
CA PRO A 249 -6.12 38.91 41.54
C PRO A 249 -4.82 38.91 40.69
N GLN A 250 -3.76 39.57 41.20
CA GLN A 250 -2.40 39.60 40.63
C GLN A 250 -1.36 38.94 41.59
N PRO A 251 -0.13 38.61 41.14
CA PRO A 251 0.68 37.54 41.75
C PRO A 251 1.77 38.00 42.75
N LYS A 252 2.20 37.06 43.61
CA LYS A 252 3.47 37.00 44.39
C LYS A 252 3.54 35.66 45.16
N PRO A 253 4.72 35.17 45.60
CA PRO A 253 6.09 35.32 45.08
C PRO A 253 6.69 33.95 44.65
N GLN A 254 7.90 33.93 44.06
CA GLN A 254 8.57 32.70 43.60
C GLN A 254 9.43 32.03 44.70
N PRO A 255 9.36 30.69 44.85
CA PRO A 255 10.47 29.87 45.33
C PRO A 255 11.53 29.63 44.24
N ALA A 256 12.73 29.23 44.66
CA ALA A 256 13.96 29.15 43.88
C ALA A 256 13.85 28.56 42.44
N GLN A 257 14.58 29.16 41.50
CA GLN A 257 14.73 28.68 40.13
C GLN A 257 15.50 27.34 40.09
N ALA A 258 14.78 26.23 39.96
CA ALA A 258 15.33 25.08 39.26
C ALA A 258 15.65 25.53 37.82
N ALA A 259 16.87 25.26 37.34
CA ALA A 259 17.37 25.85 36.10
C ALA A 259 16.44 25.57 34.92
N GLN A 260 15.91 26.63 34.31
CA GLN A 260 15.22 26.52 33.03
C GLN A 260 16.26 26.05 32.00
N ALA A 261 16.18 24.78 31.62
CA ALA A 261 16.96 24.25 30.50
C ALA A 261 16.68 25.13 29.29
N ALA A 262 17.70 25.85 28.82
CA ALA A 262 17.55 26.85 27.78
C ALA A 262 16.86 26.21 26.57
N ALA A 263 15.72 26.77 26.16
CA ALA A 263 14.88 26.21 25.10
C ALA A 263 15.75 25.97 23.86
N THR A 264 16.02 24.69 23.57
CA THR A 264 17.08 24.31 22.63
C THR A 264 16.88 25.04 21.32
N PRO A 265 17.86 25.85 20.85
CA PRO A 265 17.68 26.68 19.67
C PRO A 265 17.26 25.78 18.50
N VAL A 266 16.15 26.14 17.84
CA VAL A 266 15.56 25.33 16.78
C VAL A 266 16.53 25.29 15.59
N ARG A 267 17.34 24.22 15.55
CA ARG A 267 18.36 24.03 14.52
C ARG A 267 17.67 23.78 13.18
N ASP A 268 17.99 24.59 12.17
CA ASP A 268 17.52 24.34 10.81
C ASP A 268 18.43 23.31 10.13
N GLY A 269 17.93 22.08 9.98
CA GLY A 269 18.57 21.01 9.22
C GLY A 269 18.06 20.90 7.79
N GLY A 270 17.36 21.91 7.29
CA GLY A 270 16.69 21.90 5.99
C GLY A 270 15.43 21.02 5.96
N TRP A 271 14.79 20.75 7.10
CA TRP A 271 13.57 19.95 7.17
C TRP A 271 12.34 20.80 7.53
N ARG A 272 11.21 20.50 6.89
CA ARG A 272 9.87 21.04 7.19
C ARG A 272 8.85 19.90 7.18
N VAL A 273 7.63 20.19 7.60
CA VAL A 273 6.48 19.29 7.43
C VAL A 273 5.40 19.94 6.57
N GLN A 274 4.95 19.27 5.53
CA GLN A 274 3.82 19.70 4.69
C GLN A 274 2.52 19.23 5.34
N VAL A 275 1.73 20.16 5.87
CA VAL A 275 0.44 19.91 6.53
C VAL A 275 -0.77 20.02 5.58
N GLY A 276 -0.50 20.12 4.27
CA GLY A 276 -1.51 20.09 3.21
C GLY A 276 -1.12 20.88 1.96
N ALA A 277 -1.93 20.75 0.91
CA ALA A 277 -1.80 21.49 -0.33
C ALA A 277 -3.19 21.78 -0.90
N PHE A 278 -3.52 23.06 -1.14
CA PHE A 278 -4.89 23.50 -1.40
C PHE A 278 -4.97 24.39 -2.64
N GLY A 279 -5.97 24.18 -3.50
CA GLY A 279 -6.22 25.07 -4.64
C GLY A 279 -6.72 26.45 -4.22
N ASP A 280 -7.40 26.52 -3.07
CA ASP A 280 -7.88 27.74 -2.44
C ASP A 280 -6.87 28.25 -1.37
N PRO A 281 -6.36 29.50 -1.49
CA PRO A 281 -5.52 30.13 -0.48
C PRO A 281 -6.19 30.34 0.89
N ALA A 282 -7.52 30.46 0.98
CA ALA A 282 -8.21 30.62 2.26
C ALA A 282 -8.17 29.33 3.09
N ASN A 283 -8.45 28.18 2.48
CA ASN A 283 -8.26 26.88 3.12
C ASN A 283 -6.80 26.61 3.52
N ALA A 284 -5.82 27.03 2.70
CA ALA A 284 -4.41 26.97 3.07
C ALA A 284 -4.12 27.78 4.35
N ARG A 285 -4.59 29.03 4.44
CA ARG A 285 -4.42 29.87 5.64
C ARG A 285 -5.10 29.30 6.88
N ARG A 286 -6.30 28.73 6.74
CA ARG A 286 -7.03 28.05 7.84
C ARG A 286 -6.22 26.90 8.42
N ILE A 287 -5.72 26.00 7.56
CA ILE A 287 -4.91 24.85 7.96
C ILE A 287 -3.56 25.30 8.55
N GLY A 288 -2.93 26.33 7.99
CA GLY A 288 -1.72 26.93 8.56
C GLY A 288 -1.93 27.47 9.98
N GLY A 289 -3.05 28.16 10.24
CA GLY A 289 -3.42 28.61 11.59
C GLY A 289 -3.62 27.45 12.58
N GLN A 290 -4.30 26.38 12.15
CA GLN A 290 -4.48 25.17 12.97
C GLN A 290 -3.14 24.47 13.26
N ALA A 291 -2.22 24.44 12.29
CA ALA A 291 -0.87 23.90 12.48
C ALA A 291 -0.01 24.77 13.41
N GLY A 292 -0.10 26.11 13.32
CA GLY A 292 0.64 27.02 14.20
C GLY A 292 0.35 26.80 15.68
N ALA A 293 -0.89 26.47 16.03
CA ALA A 293 -1.27 26.10 17.40
C ALA A 293 -0.68 24.75 17.86
N ARG A 294 -0.35 23.85 16.92
CA ARG A 294 0.20 22.50 17.20
C ARG A 294 1.73 22.44 17.22
N PHE A 295 2.40 23.37 16.52
CA PHE A 295 3.86 23.43 16.35
C PHE A 295 4.45 24.71 16.99
N PRO A 296 4.46 24.84 18.33
CA PRO A 296 4.96 26.03 19.00
C PRO A 296 6.43 26.33 18.66
N GLY A 297 6.75 27.60 18.45
CA GLY A 297 8.10 28.04 18.07
C GLY A 297 8.51 27.70 16.63
N ARG A 298 7.62 27.19 15.78
CA ARG A 298 7.87 26.94 14.35
C ARG A 298 7.12 27.95 13.49
N GLN A 299 7.73 28.33 12.37
CA GLN A 299 7.16 29.24 11.36
C GLN A 299 6.30 28.45 10.35
N ILE A 300 5.30 29.13 9.78
CA ILE A 300 4.41 28.60 8.74
C ILE A 300 4.76 29.26 7.40
N PHE A 301 4.88 28.46 6.34
CA PHE A 301 5.26 28.90 5.00
C PHE A 301 4.19 28.50 4.00
N TYR A 302 3.80 29.42 3.11
CA TYR A 302 2.79 29.22 2.08
C TYR A 302 3.44 29.20 0.70
N VAL A 303 3.81 28.01 0.23
CA VAL A 303 4.59 27.84 -1.01
C VAL A 303 3.66 27.56 -2.19
N LYS A 304 3.78 28.33 -3.28
CA LYS A 304 3.04 28.07 -4.52
C LYS A 304 3.64 26.88 -5.27
N ALA A 305 2.78 25.96 -5.70
CA ALA A 305 3.11 24.78 -6.49
C ALA A 305 2.07 24.62 -7.60
N GLY A 306 2.31 25.30 -8.74
CA GLY A 306 1.31 25.44 -9.81
C GLY A 306 0.03 26.09 -9.29
N ARG A 307 -1.11 25.42 -9.47
CA ARG A 307 -2.43 25.89 -8.99
C ARG A 307 -2.63 25.72 -7.47
N LEU A 308 -1.75 25.02 -6.76
CA LEU A 308 -1.88 24.75 -5.33
C LEU A 308 -1.02 25.71 -4.48
N THR A 309 -1.47 25.99 -3.26
CA THR A 309 -0.64 26.52 -2.17
C THR A 309 -0.38 25.37 -1.18
N LYS A 310 0.89 24.96 -1.08
CA LYS A 310 1.38 24.07 -0.03
C LYS A 310 1.51 24.83 1.28
N VAL A 311 1.15 24.20 2.40
CA VAL A 311 1.35 24.72 3.75
C VAL A 311 2.48 23.92 4.38
N LEU A 312 3.62 24.55 4.63
CA LEU A 312 4.77 23.94 5.30
C LEU A 312 4.95 24.54 6.69
N VAL A 313 5.45 23.76 7.64
CA VAL A 313 5.84 24.23 8.98
C VAL A 313 7.28 23.84 9.27
N GLY A 314 8.03 24.66 10.00
CA GLY A 314 9.39 24.35 10.42
C GLY A 314 10.18 25.58 10.90
N PRO A 315 11.52 25.54 10.91
CA PRO A 315 12.36 24.41 10.47
C PRO A 315 12.44 23.27 11.49
N PHE A 316 13.06 22.16 11.10
CA PHE A 316 13.42 21.01 11.94
C PHE A 316 14.88 20.62 11.66
N ALA A 317 15.55 20.04 12.65
CA ALA A 317 16.96 19.67 12.60
C ALA A 317 17.23 18.37 11.82
N SER A 318 16.21 17.53 11.64
CA SER A 318 16.34 16.22 10.97
C SER A 318 14.99 15.70 10.45
N ASN A 319 15.05 14.72 9.56
CA ASN A 319 13.88 13.93 9.19
C ASN A 319 13.20 13.31 10.42
N ALA A 320 13.95 12.72 11.35
CA ALA A 320 13.39 12.05 12.52
C ALA A 320 12.58 13.01 13.42
N GLU A 321 13.03 14.25 13.58
CA GLU A 321 12.30 15.28 14.32
C GLU A 321 11.00 15.67 13.59
N ALA A 322 11.06 15.93 12.28
CA ALA A 322 9.90 16.26 11.45
C ALA A 322 8.87 15.10 11.39
N SER A 323 9.35 13.87 11.23
CA SER A 323 8.57 12.63 11.25
C SER A 323 7.89 12.38 12.59
N SER A 324 8.58 12.67 13.71
CA SER A 324 7.97 12.61 15.05
C SER A 324 6.89 13.68 15.22
N ALA A 325 7.17 14.91 14.79
CA ALA A 325 6.23 16.02 14.85
C ALA A 325 4.95 15.79 14.03
N CYS A 326 5.04 15.13 12.87
CA CYS A 326 3.87 14.78 12.06
C CYS A 326 2.90 13.79 12.72
N ARG A 327 3.31 13.00 13.72
CA ARG A 327 2.40 12.02 14.39
C ARG A 327 1.21 12.66 15.11
N ALA A 328 1.21 13.99 15.24
CA ALA A 328 0.22 14.77 15.98
C ALA A 328 -0.66 15.67 15.09
N PHE A 329 -0.57 15.54 13.76
CA PHE A 329 -1.33 16.33 12.78
C PHE A 329 -1.55 15.51 11.51
N ASP A 330 -2.77 15.45 10.97
CA ASP A 330 -3.10 14.69 9.75
C ASP A 330 -3.90 15.57 8.77
N PRO A 331 -3.56 15.62 7.47
CA PRO A 331 -2.37 15.05 6.84
C PRO A 331 -1.08 15.80 7.20
N CYS A 332 0.02 15.08 7.39
CA CYS A 332 1.35 15.66 7.60
C CYS A 332 2.45 14.80 6.98
N VAL A 333 3.28 15.41 6.11
CA VAL A 333 4.38 14.73 5.42
C VAL A 333 5.70 15.46 5.65
N PRO A 334 6.73 14.82 6.24
CA PRO A 334 8.08 15.39 6.32
C PRO A 334 8.67 15.64 4.93
N VAL A 335 9.14 16.86 4.70
CA VAL A 335 9.75 17.28 3.43
C VAL A 335 11.09 17.96 3.69
N ARG A 336 12.07 17.67 2.84
CA ARG A 336 13.30 18.47 2.79
C ARG A 336 13.01 19.76 2.01
N ASN A 337 13.55 20.86 2.49
CA ASN A 337 13.46 22.20 1.90
C ASN A 337 14.68 22.49 1.01
#